data_AF-A0A913WSI4-F1
#
_entry.id   AF-A0A913WSI4-F1
#
_cell.length_a   1.000
_cell.length_b   1.000
_cell.length_c   1.000
_cell.angle_alpha   90.00
_cell.angle_beta   90.00
_cell.angle_gamma   90.00
#
_symmetry.space_group_name_H-M   'P 1'
#
loop_
_entity.id
_entity.type
_entity.pdbx_description
1 polymer ?
#
loop_
_entity_poly.entity_id
_entity_poly.type
_entity_poly.pdbx_seq_one_letter_code
_entity_poly.pdbx_strand_id
1 'polypeptide(L)'
;SSELNEVDSDKDYASEDSADNDDGFSEILTKRLGESAGEKRTSVAQEILQTETEYMEMLNIVQKEFKSPLNAALKSNRAIISLPNIKALFDDMETLFDISSVMLNELSKRLQKNKWNSHQCLGDIFMKFTTTSRAYTNFLNNYPITLTTLQRCKEQNPQFRSFLSRHEKQPNTKMMSFAEFLLLPGQRVKSYVDLLQRFLRHTPKDHVDRKLLFEAINKIQDLADIFKQYEERLTREKFLQRLQTTIGNCPVLSEKGRHFICSEDFALLSSPTTGKQVKPEYRYCNRFSSESST
;
A
#
# COMPACT_ATOMS: atom_id res chain seq x y z
N SER A 1 23.93 38.33 54.73
CA SER A 1 22.87 39.27 54.34
C SER A 1 22.32 38.79 53.01
N SER A 2 21.19 38.08 52.95
CA SER A 2 19.82 38.65 52.92
C SER A 2 19.70 39.66 51.75
N GLU A 3 18.88 39.47 50.72
CA GLU A 3 17.43 39.23 50.73
C GLU A 3 16.92 38.62 49.41
N LEU A 4 15.69 38.10 49.51
CA LEU A 4 14.82 37.46 48.52
C LEU A 4 14.29 38.42 47.46
N ASN A 5 13.83 37.88 46.33
CA ASN A 5 12.52 38.20 45.73
C ASN A 5 12.12 37.16 44.67
N GLU A 6 10.96 36.52 44.92
CA GLU A 6 10.11 35.82 43.94
C GLU A 6 9.52 36.83 42.93
N VAL A 7 9.20 36.40 41.70
CA VAL A 7 7.91 36.63 40.98
C VAL A 7 7.80 35.66 39.81
N ASP A 8 6.58 35.17 39.64
CA ASP A 8 6.00 34.15 38.79
C ASP A 8 5.63 34.62 37.35
N SER A 9 5.11 33.68 36.55
CA SER A 9 4.15 33.84 35.43
C SER A 9 4.63 33.96 33.97
N ASP A 10 4.31 32.87 33.25
CA ASP A 10 3.64 32.75 31.95
C ASP A 10 4.18 33.46 30.70
N LYS A 11 4.53 32.62 29.70
CA LYS A 11 4.35 32.95 28.29
C LYS A 11 3.78 31.77 27.51
N ASP A 12 2.50 31.93 27.17
CA ASP A 12 1.77 31.23 26.13
C ASP A 12 2.48 31.29 24.78
N TYR A 13 2.51 30.15 24.08
CA TYR A 13 2.56 30.10 22.62
C TYR A 13 1.49 29.12 22.14
N ALA A 14 0.39 29.69 21.65
CA ALA A 14 -0.63 29.00 20.88
C ALA A 14 -0.54 29.43 19.41
N SER A 15 -0.59 28.45 18.50
CA SER A 15 -1.15 28.51 17.13
C SER A 15 -0.91 27.14 16.50
N GLU A 16 -1.86 26.21 16.61
CA GLU A 16 -3.01 26.00 15.71
C GLU A 16 -2.70 24.95 14.63
N ASP A 17 -3.14 23.74 14.96
CA ASP A 17 -3.32 22.59 14.08
C ASP A 17 -4.42 22.84 13.04
N SER A 18 -4.21 22.33 11.83
CA SER A 18 -5.30 22.08 10.89
C SER A 18 -5.10 20.71 10.23
N ALA A 19 -5.81 19.70 10.73
CA ALA A 19 -6.10 18.45 10.02
C ALA A 19 -7.27 17.69 10.66
N ASP A 20 -8.49 18.17 10.39
CA ASP A 20 -9.72 17.38 10.35
C ASP A 20 -9.65 16.44 9.10
N ASN A 21 -10.18 15.22 9.00
CA ASN A 21 -11.19 14.47 9.75
C ASN A 21 -11.15 13.00 9.25
N ASP A 22 -11.14 12.00 10.15
CA ASP A 22 -11.87 10.72 9.98
C ASP A 22 -11.94 9.87 11.29
N ASP A 23 -11.16 10.19 12.33
CA ASP A 23 -11.12 9.38 13.59
C ASP A 23 -12.30 9.64 14.56
N GLY A 24 -13.08 10.70 14.29
CA GLY A 24 -14.11 11.18 15.22
C GLY A 24 -15.25 10.20 15.48
N PHE A 25 -15.58 9.31 14.53
CA PHE A 25 -16.70 8.38 14.72
C PHE A 25 -16.35 7.22 15.67
N SER A 26 -15.10 6.77 15.67
CA SER A 26 -14.62 5.74 16.60
C SER A 26 -14.49 6.32 18.00
N GLU A 27 -13.91 7.52 18.12
CA GLU A 27 -13.61 8.17 19.39
C GLU A 27 -14.88 8.60 20.17
N ILE A 28 -15.95 9.01 19.46
CA ILE A 28 -17.24 9.38 20.08
C ILE A 28 -17.97 8.15 20.65
N LEU A 29 -17.83 6.98 20.03
CA LEU A 29 -18.37 5.73 20.57
C LEU A 29 -17.57 5.25 21.79
N THR A 30 -16.24 5.37 21.76
CA THR A 30 -15.37 4.98 22.88
C THR A 30 -15.53 5.89 24.11
N LYS A 31 -16.02 7.12 23.96
CA LYS A 31 -16.25 8.05 25.09
C LYS A 31 -17.50 7.71 25.92
N ARG A 32 -18.43 6.90 25.40
CA ARG A 32 -19.70 6.57 26.08
C ARG A 32 -19.67 5.31 26.95
N LEU A 33 -18.63 4.49 26.83
CA LEU A 33 -18.37 3.33 27.69
C LEU A 33 -16.90 3.40 28.08
N GLY A 34 -16.61 3.53 29.37
CA GLY A 34 -15.24 3.62 29.88
C GLY A 34 -14.47 2.32 29.67
N GLU A 35 -14.02 2.06 28.45
CA GLU A 35 -13.27 0.85 28.11
C GLU A 35 -11.87 0.90 28.74
N SER A 36 -11.53 -0.13 29.50
CA SER A 36 -10.20 -0.32 30.06
C SER A 36 -9.15 -0.44 28.95
N ALA A 37 -7.91 -0.02 29.21
CA ALA A 37 -6.80 -0.18 28.26
C ALA A 37 -6.63 -1.66 27.79
N GLY A 38 -6.96 -2.62 28.66
CA GLY A 38 -6.95 -4.05 28.32
C GLY A 38 -8.08 -4.47 27.35
N GLU A 39 -9.24 -3.82 27.41
CA GLU A 39 -10.36 -4.04 26.49
C GLU A 39 -10.03 -3.47 25.12
N LYS A 40 -9.44 -2.27 25.06
CA LYS A 40 -8.94 -1.67 23.81
C LYS A 40 -7.85 -2.52 23.15
N ARG A 41 -6.88 -3.03 23.94
CA ARG A 41 -5.85 -3.97 23.45
C ARG A 41 -6.48 -5.23 22.87
N THR A 42 -7.50 -5.77 23.53
CA THR A 42 -8.23 -6.96 23.06
C THR A 42 -9.00 -6.68 21.78
N SER A 43 -9.67 -5.53 21.69
CA SER A 43 -10.40 -5.10 20.49
C SER A 43 -9.48 -5.05 19.27
N VAL A 44 -8.32 -4.37 19.38
CA VAL A 44 -7.33 -4.30 18.29
C VAL A 44 -6.77 -5.69 17.94
N ALA A 45 -6.56 -6.56 18.94
CA ALA A 45 -6.11 -7.93 18.68
C ALA A 45 -7.12 -8.74 17.84
N GLN A 46 -8.42 -8.60 18.14
CA GLN A 46 -9.48 -9.23 17.38
C GLN A 46 -9.61 -8.62 15.98
N GLU A 47 -9.44 -7.30 15.84
CA GLU A 47 -9.39 -6.61 14.55
C GLU A 47 -8.24 -7.14 13.67
N ILE A 48 -7.05 -7.37 14.24
CA ILE A 48 -5.92 -7.99 13.52
C ILE A 48 -6.31 -9.36 12.96
N LEU A 49 -6.93 -10.22 13.78
CA LEU A 49 -7.36 -11.55 13.35
C LEU A 49 -8.45 -11.50 12.28
N GLN A 50 -9.45 -10.63 12.48
CA GLN A 50 -10.55 -10.47 11.53
C GLN A 50 -10.02 -10.03 10.17
N THR A 51 -9.23 -8.95 10.15
CA THR A 51 -8.67 -8.42 8.89
C THR A 51 -7.69 -9.39 8.24
N GLU A 52 -6.99 -10.25 9.00
CA GLU A 52 -6.15 -11.31 8.42
C GLU A 52 -7.00 -12.40 7.77
N THR A 53 -8.13 -12.75 8.39
CA THR A 53 -9.08 -13.70 7.81
C THR A 53 -9.64 -13.17 6.50
N GLU A 54 -10.06 -11.91 6.48
CA GLU A 54 -10.56 -11.25 5.27
C GLU A 54 -9.48 -11.16 4.18
N TYR A 55 -8.24 -10.82 4.53
CA TYR A 55 -7.11 -10.81 3.59
C TYR A 55 -6.86 -12.19 3.00
N MET A 56 -6.87 -13.23 3.83
CA MET A 56 -6.71 -14.62 3.42
C MET A 56 -7.80 -15.08 2.45
N GLU A 57 -9.05 -14.68 2.68
CA GLU A 57 -10.17 -14.91 1.77
C GLU A 57 -9.92 -14.27 0.40
N MET A 58 -9.42 -13.02 0.38
CA MET A 58 -9.09 -12.34 -0.89
C MET A 58 -7.99 -13.07 -1.67
N LEU A 59 -6.93 -13.53 -0.99
CA LEU A 59 -5.88 -14.32 -1.63
C LEU A 59 -6.42 -15.67 -2.14
N ASN A 60 -7.34 -16.30 -1.40
CA ASN A 60 -7.97 -17.56 -1.79
C ASN A 60 -8.83 -17.41 -3.05
N ILE A 61 -9.53 -16.28 -3.21
CA ILE A 61 -10.27 -15.95 -4.42
C ILE A 61 -9.32 -15.94 -5.63
N VAL A 62 -8.14 -15.34 -5.50
CA VAL A 62 -7.13 -15.34 -6.58
C VAL A 62 -6.76 -16.76 -7.01
N GLN A 63 -6.53 -17.66 -6.04
CA GLN A 63 -6.18 -19.06 -6.32
C GLN A 63 -7.33 -19.83 -6.96
N LYS A 64 -8.55 -19.68 -6.44
CA LYS A 64 -9.73 -20.46 -6.85
C LYS A 64 -10.36 -19.97 -8.14
N GLU A 65 -10.49 -18.66 -8.30
CA GLU A 65 -11.26 -18.08 -9.40
C GLU A 65 -10.40 -17.71 -10.61
N PHE A 66 -9.10 -17.48 -10.42
CA PHE A 66 -8.21 -17.10 -11.52
C PHE A 66 -7.19 -18.21 -11.83
N LYS A 67 -6.35 -18.60 -10.85
CA LYS A 67 -5.26 -19.55 -11.11
C LYS A 67 -5.77 -20.95 -11.45
N SER A 68 -6.71 -21.49 -10.66
CA SER A 68 -7.19 -22.86 -10.82
C SER A 68 -7.87 -23.10 -12.18
N PRO A 69 -8.75 -22.22 -12.70
CA PRO A 69 -9.32 -22.36 -14.03
C PRO A 69 -8.28 -22.28 -15.14
N LEU A 70 -7.30 -21.39 -15.04
CA LEU A 70 -6.21 -21.28 -16.04
C LEU A 70 -5.34 -22.55 -16.06
N ASN A 71 -5.02 -23.11 -14.90
CA ASN A 71 -4.31 -24.39 -14.79
C ASN A 71 -5.13 -25.57 -15.31
N ALA A 72 -6.44 -25.62 -15.04
CA ALA A 72 -7.32 -26.66 -15.57
C ALA A 72 -7.41 -26.61 -17.10
N ALA A 73 -7.49 -25.40 -17.67
CA ALA A 73 -7.48 -25.17 -19.11
C ALA A 73 -6.14 -25.63 -19.74
N LEU A 74 -5.01 -25.33 -19.09
CA LEU A 74 -3.68 -25.80 -19.49
C LEU A 74 -3.60 -27.34 -19.50
N LYS A 75 -4.05 -28.01 -18.42
CA LYS A 75 -4.05 -29.48 -18.31
C LYS A 75 -4.96 -30.17 -19.33
N SER A 76 -6.01 -29.48 -19.79
CA SER A 76 -7.00 -30.02 -20.74
C SER A 76 -6.65 -29.74 -22.20
N ASN A 77 -5.41 -29.35 -22.52
CA ASN A 77 -4.97 -28.92 -23.85
C ASN A 77 -5.80 -27.75 -24.44
N ARG A 78 -6.39 -26.91 -23.58
CA ARG A 78 -7.15 -25.70 -23.94
C ARG A 78 -6.52 -24.47 -23.27
N ALA A 79 -5.19 -24.43 -23.24
CA ALA A 79 -4.44 -23.40 -22.53
C ALA A 79 -4.83 -21.99 -23.01
N ILE A 80 -5.31 -21.15 -22.09
CA ILE A 80 -5.63 -19.75 -22.39
C ILE A 80 -4.35 -18.93 -22.45
N ILE A 81 -3.44 -19.12 -21.50
CA ILE A 81 -2.11 -18.52 -21.47
C ILE A 81 -1.05 -19.58 -21.20
N SER A 82 0.21 -19.29 -21.55
CA SER A 82 1.32 -20.22 -21.37
C SER A 82 1.65 -20.41 -19.88
N LEU A 83 2.21 -21.58 -19.53
CA LEU A 83 2.65 -21.87 -18.17
C LEU A 83 3.62 -20.81 -17.60
N PRO A 84 4.61 -20.29 -18.35
CA PRO A 84 5.45 -19.20 -17.87
C PRO A 84 4.67 -17.94 -17.50
N ASN A 85 3.62 -17.58 -18.27
CA ASN A 85 2.79 -16.42 -17.93
C ASN A 85 1.95 -16.69 -16.69
N ILE A 86 1.40 -17.91 -16.51
CA ILE A 86 0.70 -18.28 -15.27
C ILE A 86 1.65 -18.13 -14.08
N LYS A 87 2.86 -18.68 -14.17
CA LYS A 87 3.86 -18.57 -13.10
C LYS A 87 4.19 -17.12 -12.75
N ALA A 88 4.46 -16.30 -13.75
CA ALA A 88 4.76 -14.88 -13.57
C ALA A 88 3.61 -14.06 -12.96
N LEU A 89 2.36 -14.54 -13.09
CA LEU A 89 1.17 -13.87 -12.53
C LEU A 89 0.79 -14.35 -11.13
N PHE A 90 1.12 -15.60 -10.76
CA PHE A 90 0.53 -16.23 -9.57
C PHE A 90 1.53 -16.84 -8.57
N ASP A 91 2.78 -17.13 -8.94
CA ASP A 91 3.71 -17.85 -8.06
C ASP A 91 4.09 -17.03 -6.82
N ASP A 92 4.35 -15.73 -6.98
CA ASP A 92 4.64 -14.86 -5.84
C ASP A 92 3.40 -14.73 -4.93
N MET A 93 2.20 -14.59 -5.50
CA MET A 93 0.94 -14.53 -4.75
C MET A 93 0.64 -15.84 -3.99
N GLU A 94 1.01 -17.00 -4.53
CA GLU A 94 0.91 -18.28 -3.83
C GLU A 94 1.89 -18.37 -2.66
N THR A 95 3.11 -17.87 -2.84
CA THR A 95 4.07 -17.79 -1.74
C THR A 95 3.54 -16.91 -0.60
N LEU A 96 2.92 -15.77 -0.92
CA LEU A 96 2.31 -14.89 0.09
C LEU A 96 1.08 -15.53 0.74
N PHE A 97 0.26 -16.26 -0.03
CA PHE A 97 -0.86 -17.03 0.49
C PHE A 97 -0.41 -18.03 1.57
N ASP A 98 0.67 -18.77 1.32
CA ASP A 98 1.19 -19.74 2.28
C ASP A 98 1.71 -19.09 3.57
N ILE A 99 2.41 -17.96 3.44
CA ILE A 99 2.91 -17.18 4.59
C ILE A 99 1.73 -16.67 5.43
N SER A 100 0.73 -16.04 4.80
CA SER A 100 -0.45 -15.54 5.49
C SER A 100 -1.29 -16.65 6.11
N SER A 101 -1.37 -17.82 5.48
CA SER A 101 -2.06 -18.99 6.05
C SER A 101 -1.41 -19.45 7.36
N VAL A 102 -0.07 -19.50 7.40
CA VAL A 102 0.66 -19.82 8.64
C VAL A 102 0.41 -18.74 9.70
N MET A 103 0.46 -17.47 9.33
CA MET A 103 0.21 -16.35 10.26
C MET A 103 -1.21 -16.38 10.83
N LEU A 104 -2.22 -16.56 9.97
CA LEU A 104 -3.62 -16.68 10.38
C LEU A 104 -3.83 -17.84 11.35
N ASN A 105 -3.19 -18.99 11.11
CA ASN A 105 -3.29 -20.14 12.00
C ASN A 105 -2.70 -19.85 13.39
N GLU A 106 -1.55 -19.19 13.46
CA GLU A 106 -0.93 -18.77 14.73
C GLU A 106 -1.79 -17.73 15.47
N LEU A 107 -2.28 -16.71 14.75
CA LEU A 107 -3.18 -15.69 15.31
C LEU A 107 -4.47 -16.32 15.82
N SER A 108 -5.12 -17.18 15.03
CA SER A 108 -6.36 -17.87 15.39
C SER A 108 -6.20 -18.72 16.64
N LYS A 109 -5.07 -19.42 16.79
CA LYS A 109 -4.77 -20.23 17.99
C LYS A 109 -4.55 -19.38 19.22
N ARG A 110 -3.86 -18.24 19.10
CA ARG A 110 -3.56 -17.33 20.22
C ARG A 110 -4.81 -16.57 20.67
N LEU A 111 -5.61 -16.11 19.72
CA LEU A 111 -6.78 -15.24 19.93
C LEU A 111 -8.09 -16.01 20.12
N GLN A 112 -8.03 -17.33 20.33
CA GLN A 112 -9.21 -18.11 20.70
C GLN A 112 -9.87 -17.49 21.93
N LYS A 113 -11.18 -17.20 21.86
CA LYS A 113 -11.93 -16.49 22.91
C LYS A 113 -11.74 -17.09 24.32
N ASN A 114 -11.60 -18.41 24.42
CA ASN A 114 -11.43 -19.11 25.70
C ASN A 114 -9.99 -19.09 26.25
N LYS A 115 -9.02 -18.59 25.47
CA LYS A 115 -7.59 -18.59 25.82
C LYS A 115 -6.97 -17.20 25.84
N TRP A 116 -7.59 -16.22 25.19
CA TRP A 116 -7.04 -14.87 25.09
C TRP A 116 -7.08 -14.14 26.44
N ASN A 117 -6.01 -13.43 26.76
CA ASN A 117 -6.00 -12.44 27.83
C ASN A 117 -5.04 -11.29 27.46
N SER A 118 -5.18 -10.15 28.15
CA SER A 118 -4.42 -8.94 27.88
C SER A 118 -2.90 -9.04 28.14
N HIS A 119 -2.40 -10.13 28.73
CA HIS A 119 -0.97 -10.38 28.95
C HIS A 119 -0.32 -11.20 27.82
N GLN A 120 -1.10 -11.75 26.89
CA GLN A 120 -0.57 -12.54 25.79
C GLN A 120 0.13 -11.66 24.76
N CYS A 121 1.19 -12.21 24.15
CA CYS A 121 2.02 -11.55 23.16
C CYS A 121 1.52 -11.83 21.74
N LEU A 122 1.62 -10.84 20.86
CA LEU A 122 1.49 -11.02 19.42
C LEU A 122 2.79 -10.67 18.68
N GLY A 123 3.72 -9.94 19.32
CA GLY A 123 4.97 -9.52 18.72
C GLY A 123 5.84 -10.69 18.26
N ASP A 124 5.79 -11.84 18.94
CA ASP A 124 6.48 -13.07 18.52
C ASP A 124 5.99 -13.58 17.16
N ILE A 125 4.68 -13.52 16.91
CA ILE A 125 4.06 -13.95 15.65
C ILE A 125 4.51 -13.03 14.51
N PHE A 126 4.46 -11.72 14.73
CA PHE A 126 4.87 -10.74 13.73
C PHE A 126 6.40 -10.74 13.51
N MET A 127 7.20 -11.00 14.54
CA MET A 127 8.64 -11.21 14.37
C MET A 127 8.93 -12.42 13.50
N LYS A 128 8.19 -13.54 13.69
CA LYS A 128 8.28 -14.69 12.79
C LYS A 128 7.87 -14.32 11.36
N PHE A 129 6.80 -13.53 11.18
CA PHE A 129 6.43 -13.01 9.86
C PHE A 129 7.58 -12.20 9.20
N THR A 130 8.27 -11.34 9.96
CA THR A 130 9.40 -10.57 9.41
C THR A 130 10.56 -11.44 8.93
N THR A 131 10.69 -12.69 9.40
CA THR A 131 11.70 -13.63 8.86
C THR A 131 11.41 -14.04 7.42
N THR A 132 10.15 -13.90 6.98
CA THR A 132 9.72 -14.15 5.60
C THR A 132 9.68 -12.89 4.74
N SER A 133 10.18 -11.76 5.26
CA SER A 133 10.26 -10.45 4.56
C SER A 133 10.83 -10.54 3.15
N ARG A 134 11.81 -11.43 2.93
CA ARG A 134 12.39 -11.67 1.60
C ARG A 134 11.34 -12.06 0.54
N ALA A 135 10.33 -12.85 0.90
CA ALA A 135 9.27 -13.22 -0.04
C ALA A 135 8.41 -12.01 -0.43
N TYR A 136 8.07 -11.16 0.54
CA TYR A 136 7.39 -9.89 0.28
C TYR A 136 8.25 -8.95 -0.56
N THR A 137 9.53 -8.78 -0.24
CA THR A 137 10.45 -7.97 -1.05
C THR A 137 10.54 -8.50 -2.48
N ASN A 138 10.63 -9.81 -2.68
CA ASN A 138 10.65 -10.42 -4.01
C ASN A 138 9.35 -10.13 -4.78
N PHE A 139 8.19 -10.32 -4.15
CA PHE A 139 6.91 -9.96 -4.75
C PHE A 139 6.87 -8.49 -5.16
N LEU A 140 7.29 -7.58 -4.28
CA LEU A 140 7.33 -6.14 -4.55
C LEU A 140 8.27 -5.79 -5.72
N ASN A 141 9.43 -6.45 -5.79
CA ASN A 141 10.38 -6.29 -6.88
C ASN A 141 9.83 -6.82 -8.21
N ASN A 142 9.09 -7.92 -8.18
CA ASN A 142 8.50 -8.58 -9.35
C ASN A 142 7.19 -7.92 -9.79
N TYR A 143 6.54 -7.16 -8.91
CA TYR A 143 5.23 -6.55 -9.16
C TYR A 143 5.12 -5.79 -10.50
N PRO A 144 6.10 -4.95 -10.92
CA PRO A 144 6.06 -4.32 -12.24
C PRO A 144 6.07 -5.32 -13.39
N ILE A 145 6.86 -6.40 -13.27
CA ILE A 145 6.96 -7.46 -14.28
C ILE A 145 5.62 -8.23 -14.37
N THR A 146 5.01 -8.52 -13.23
CA THR A 146 3.67 -9.13 -13.14
C THR A 146 2.63 -8.25 -13.83
N LEU A 147 2.61 -6.94 -13.58
CA LEU A 147 1.68 -6.02 -14.23
C LEU A 147 1.92 -5.90 -15.75
N THR A 148 3.17 -5.78 -16.19
CA THR A 148 3.50 -5.76 -17.62
C THR A 148 3.09 -7.07 -18.30
N THR A 149 3.30 -8.21 -17.63
CA THR A 149 2.87 -9.52 -18.11
C THR A 149 1.35 -9.61 -18.22
N LEU A 150 0.61 -9.13 -17.22
CA LEU A 150 -0.84 -9.06 -17.23
C LEU A 150 -1.33 -8.23 -18.41
N GLN A 151 -0.78 -7.03 -18.59
CA GLN A 151 -1.17 -6.12 -19.66
C GLN A 151 -0.87 -6.71 -21.04
N ARG A 152 0.35 -7.23 -21.24
CA ARG A 152 0.74 -7.91 -22.48
C ARG A 152 -0.17 -9.09 -22.79
N CYS A 153 -0.52 -9.92 -21.80
CA CYS A 153 -1.43 -11.04 -22.01
C CYS A 153 -2.84 -10.56 -22.40
N LYS A 154 -3.33 -9.45 -21.82
CA LYS A 154 -4.62 -8.86 -22.17
C LYS A 154 -4.66 -8.32 -23.60
N GLU A 155 -3.56 -7.71 -24.05
CA GLU A 155 -3.45 -7.12 -25.39
C GLU A 155 -3.28 -8.18 -26.48
N GLN A 156 -2.43 -9.18 -26.24
CA GLN A 156 -2.08 -10.20 -27.23
C GLN A 156 -3.11 -11.33 -27.32
N ASN A 157 -3.92 -11.55 -26.27
CA ASN A 157 -4.79 -12.71 -26.19
C ASN A 157 -6.26 -12.34 -25.87
N PRO A 158 -7.14 -12.33 -26.90
CA PRO A 158 -8.55 -12.04 -26.72
C PRO A 158 -9.27 -13.05 -25.80
N GLN A 159 -8.86 -14.32 -25.78
CA GLN A 159 -9.46 -15.33 -24.89
C GLN A 159 -9.14 -15.03 -23.43
N PHE A 160 -7.90 -14.64 -23.13
CA PHE A 160 -7.50 -14.22 -21.78
C PHE A 160 -8.23 -12.95 -21.34
N ARG A 161 -8.40 -11.98 -22.23
CA ARG A 161 -9.19 -10.77 -21.95
C ARG A 161 -10.65 -11.09 -21.63
N SER A 162 -11.27 -11.98 -22.40
CA SER A 162 -12.64 -12.45 -22.15
C SER A 162 -12.75 -13.27 -20.86
N PHE A 163 -11.74 -14.08 -20.55
CA PHE A 163 -11.62 -14.80 -19.28
C PHE A 163 -11.64 -13.83 -18.09
N LEU A 164 -10.74 -12.83 -18.07
CA LEU A 164 -10.70 -11.83 -17.00
C LEU A 164 -12.03 -11.09 -16.88
N SER A 165 -12.56 -10.54 -17.99
CA SER A 165 -13.83 -9.81 -17.98
C SER A 165 -15.01 -10.63 -17.45
N ARG A 166 -15.00 -11.95 -17.67
CA ARG A 166 -16.03 -12.85 -17.12
C ARG A 166 -15.87 -13.04 -15.63
N HIS A 167 -14.66 -13.31 -15.14
CA HIS A 167 -14.39 -13.61 -13.74
C HIS A 167 -14.45 -12.36 -12.84
N GLU A 168 -13.98 -11.21 -13.32
CA GLU A 168 -13.99 -9.92 -12.59
C GLU A 168 -15.41 -9.37 -12.37
N LYS A 169 -16.42 -9.87 -13.09
CA LYS A 169 -17.84 -9.47 -12.93
C LYS A 169 -18.64 -10.39 -12.01
N GLN A 170 -18.00 -11.38 -11.41
CA GLN A 170 -18.69 -12.35 -10.58
C GLN A 170 -18.77 -11.89 -9.11
N PRO A 171 -19.84 -12.21 -8.37
CA PRO A 171 -19.95 -11.86 -6.96
C PRO A 171 -18.89 -12.55 -6.08
N ASN A 172 -18.46 -13.76 -6.43
CA ASN A 172 -17.42 -14.51 -5.72
C ASN A 172 -16.03 -13.84 -5.79
N THR A 173 -15.76 -13.01 -6.80
CA THR A 173 -14.55 -12.18 -6.90
C THR A 173 -14.71 -10.80 -6.28
N LYS A 174 -15.82 -10.57 -5.55
CA LYS A 174 -16.21 -9.26 -5.01
C LYS A 174 -16.25 -8.16 -6.09
N MET A 175 -16.48 -8.55 -7.35
CA MET A 175 -16.46 -7.66 -8.52
C MET A 175 -15.16 -6.85 -8.69
N MET A 176 -14.05 -7.39 -8.17
CA MET A 176 -12.74 -6.76 -8.18
C MET A 176 -11.93 -7.25 -9.39
N SER A 177 -11.18 -6.35 -10.02
CA SER A 177 -10.29 -6.70 -11.11
C SER A 177 -9.08 -7.49 -10.62
N PHE A 178 -8.49 -8.32 -11.49
CA PHE A 178 -7.29 -9.08 -11.13
C PHE A 178 -6.12 -8.15 -10.75
N ALA A 179 -6.03 -6.97 -11.38
CA ALA A 179 -5.02 -5.96 -11.03
C ALA A 179 -5.20 -5.40 -9.61
N GLU A 180 -6.43 -5.24 -9.14
CA GLU A 180 -6.71 -4.80 -7.77
C GLU A 180 -6.32 -5.88 -6.74
N PHE A 181 -6.58 -7.16 -7.05
CA PHE A 181 -6.10 -8.26 -6.20
C PHE A 181 -4.58 -8.27 -6.02
N LEU A 182 -3.84 -7.92 -7.08
CA LEU A 182 -2.37 -7.84 -7.02
C LEU A 182 -1.88 -6.67 -6.15
N LEU A 183 -2.70 -5.66 -5.84
CA LEU A 183 -2.32 -4.57 -4.93
C LEU A 183 -2.46 -4.95 -3.45
N LEU A 184 -3.32 -5.93 -3.13
CA LEU A 184 -3.68 -6.27 -1.75
C LEU A 184 -2.48 -6.59 -0.85
N PRO A 185 -1.44 -7.34 -1.28
CA PRO A 185 -0.32 -7.63 -0.39
C PRO A 185 0.46 -6.39 0.04
N GLY A 186 0.66 -5.43 -0.86
CA GLY A 186 1.32 -4.17 -0.52
C GLY A 186 0.47 -3.31 0.42
N GLN A 187 -0.86 -3.27 0.19
CA GLN A 187 -1.80 -2.60 1.10
C GLN A 187 -1.81 -3.27 2.49
N ARG A 188 -1.76 -4.60 2.55
CA ARG A 188 -1.76 -5.35 3.81
C ARG A 188 -0.52 -5.04 4.66
N VAL A 189 0.65 -4.91 4.03
CA VAL A 189 1.89 -4.52 4.73
C VAL A 189 1.72 -3.16 5.42
N LYS A 190 1.10 -2.18 4.76
CA LYS A 190 0.79 -0.88 5.38
C LYS A 190 -0.18 -1.05 6.57
N SER A 191 -1.26 -1.81 6.37
CA SER A 191 -2.23 -2.06 7.45
C SER A 191 -1.60 -2.73 8.67
N TYR A 192 -0.61 -3.61 8.50
CA TYR A 192 0.10 -4.21 9.64
C TYR A 192 0.82 -3.16 10.49
N VAL A 193 1.44 -2.15 9.88
CA VAL A 193 2.08 -1.05 10.61
C VAL A 193 1.03 -0.35 11.50
N ASP A 194 -0.08 0.09 10.90
CA ASP A 194 -1.11 0.84 11.60
C ASP A 194 -1.75 0.03 12.74
N LEU A 195 -2.09 -1.23 12.46
CA LEU A 195 -2.67 -2.15 13.45
C LEU A 195 -1.71 -2.41 14.61
N LEU A 196 -0.42 -2.66 14.33
CA LEU A 196 0.57 -2.90 15.37
C LEU A 196 0.90 -1.65 16.18
N GLN A 197 0.93 -0.46 15.56
CA GLN A 197 1.09 0.80 16.28
C GLN A 197 -0.09 1.06 17.21
N ARG A 198 -1.32 0.83 16.76
CA ARG A 198 -2.53 0.90 17.61
C ARG A 198 -2.48 -0.13 18.75
N PHE A 199 -2.06 -1.36 18.46
CA PHE A 199 -1.90 -2.41 19.46
C PHE A 199 -0.83 -2.05 20.51
N LEU A 200 0.30 -1.50 20.08
CA LEU A 200 1.38 -1.02 20.95
C LEU A 200 0.93 0.16 21.82
N ARG A 201 0.10 1.07 21.30
CA ARG A 201 -0.48 2.21 22.04
C ARG A 201 -1.29 1.75 23.25
N HIS A 202 -2.00 0.63 23.12
CA HIS A 202 -2.79 0.03 24.20
C HIS A 202 -2.03 -1.04 25.01
N THR A 203 -0.74 -1.25 24.74
CA THR A 203 0.09 -2.20 25.48
C THR A 203 0.85 -1.49 26.60
N PRO A 204 0.69 -1.91 27.88
CA PRO A 204 1.34 -1.27 29.04
C PRO A 204 2.86 -1.17 28.88
N LYS A 205 3.47 -0.14 29.49
CA LYS A 205 4.91 0.13 29.38
C LYS A 205 5.78 -1.03 29.87
N ASP A 206 5.33 -1.74 30.90
CA ASP A 206 6.04 -2.88 31.51
C ASP A 206 5.69 -4.23 30.87
N HIS A 207 4.85 -4.23 29.82
CA HIS A 207 4.41 -5.46 29.17
C HIS A 207 5.54 -6.07 28.32
N VAL A 208 5.77 -7.38 28.49
CA VAL A 208 6.86 -8.14 27.85
C VAL A 208 6.85 -8.08 26.31
N ASP A 209 5.67 -7.89 25.71
CA ASP A 209 5.48 -7.82 24.25
C ASP A 209 5.96 -6.51 23.62
N ARG A 210 6.15 -5.41 24.38
CA ARG A 210 6.47 -4.08 23.80
C ARG A 210 7.72 -4.10 22.93
N LYS A 211 8.78 -4.77 23.39
CA LYS A 211 10.05 -4.81 22.66
C LYS A 211 9.89 -5.51 21.31
N LEU A 212 9.26 -6.69 21.32
CA LEU A 212 9.03 -7.46 20.08
C LEU A 212 8.08 -6.73 19.13
N LEU A 213 7.04 -6.07 19.65
CA LEU A 213 6.14 -5.24 18.84
C LEU A 213 6.88 -4.09 18.17
N PHE A 214 7.73 -3.37 18.90
CA PHE A 214 8.49 -2.26 18.34
C PHE A 214 9.47 -2.73 17.25
N GLU A 215 10.20 -3.82 17.49
CA GLU A 215 11.09 -4.42 16.49
C GLU A 215 10.33 -4.90 15.25
N ALA A 216 9.15 -5.52 15.44
CA ALA A 216 8.31 -5.97 14.33
C ALA A 216 7.77 -4.79 13.51
N ILE A 217 7.29 -3.73 14.16
CA ILE A 217 6.80 -2.52 13.50
C ILE A 217 7.88 -1.92 12.61
N ASN A 218 9.11 -1.74 13.11
CA ASN A 218 10.19 -1.15 12.32
C ASN A 218 10.52 -1.98 11.08
N LYS A 219 10.61 -3.32 11.21
CA LYS A 219 10.89 -4.19 10.07
C LYS A 219 9.77 -4.22 9.04
N ILE A 220 8.51 -4.13 9.48
CA ILE A 220 7.35 -4.07 8.59
C ILE A 220 7.25 -2.68 7.93
N GLN A 221 7.64 -1.62 8.65
CA GLN A 221 7.73 -0.27 8.11
C GLN A 221 8.72 -0.21 6.93
N ASP A 222 9.89 -0.84 7.05
CA ASP A 222 10.85 -0.92 5.94
C ASP A 222 10.22 -1.54 4.68
N LEU A 223 9.41 -2.60 4.83
CA LEU A 223 8.66 -3.21 3.72
C LEU A 223 7.57 -2.28 3.17
N ALA A 224 6.87 -1.56 4.05
CA ALA A 224 5.83 -0.60 3.67
C ALA A 224 6.42 0.57 2.86
N ASP A 225 7.60 1.06 3.26
CA ASP A 225 8.31 2.15 2.60
C ASP A 225 8.80 1.74 1.20
N ILE A 226 9.31 0.52 1.07
CA ILE A 226 9.63 -0.06 -0.24
C ILE A 226 8.37 -0.05 -1.14
N PHE A 227 7.24 -0.55 -0.64
CA PHE A 227 6.00 -0.57 -1.43
C PHE A 227 5.49 0.84 -1.78
N LYS A 228 5.58 1.79 -0.84
CA LYS A 228 5.22 3.20 -1.08
C LYS A 228 6.05 3.80 -2.21
N GLN A 229 7.36 3.60 -2.20
CA GLN A 229 8.24 4.06 -3.28
C GLN A 229 7.85 3.47 -4.64
N TYR A 230 7.42 2.20 -4.67
CA TYR A 230 6.91 1.56 -5.89
C TYR A 230 5.61 2.20 -6.39
N GLU A 231 4.62 2.40 -5.52
CA GLU A 231 3.35 3.05 -5.89
C GLU A 231 3.56 4.47 -6.40
N GLU A 232 4.42 5.25 -5.74
CA GLU A 232 4.78 6.59 -6.18
C GLU A 232 5.46 6.59 -7.54
N ARG A 233 6.34 5.61 -7.80
CA ARG A 233 6.97 5.44 -9.12
C ARG A 233 5.95 5.08 -10.20
N LEU A 234 5.06 4.12 -9.94
CA LEU A 234 4.00 3.73 -10.88
C LEU A 234 3.04 4.89 -11.18
N THR A 235 2.70 5.67 -10.17
CA THR A 235 1.83 6.85 -10.32
C THR A 235 2.52 7.91 -11.18
N ARG A 236 3.80 8.17 -10.93
CA ARG A 236 4.62 9.08 -11.75
C ARG A 236 4.69 8.61 -13.21
N GLU A 237 4.97 7.34 -13.46
CA GLU A 237 5.05 6.79 -14.82
C GLU A 237 3.72 6.92 -15.57
N LYS A 238 2.59 6.59 -14.93
CA LYS A 238 1.25 6.76 -15.52
C LYS A 238 0.94 8.22 -15.82
N PHE A 239 1.33 9.13 -14.92
CA PHE A 239 1.16 10.56 -15.13
C PHE A 239 1.97 11.04 -16.35
N LEU A 240 3.24 10.65 -16.47
CA LEU A 240 4.09 11.00 -17.61
C LEU A 240 3.54 10.48 -18.94
N GLN A 241 3.05 9.23 -18.97
CA GLN A 241 2.41 8.65 -20.15
C GLN A 241 1.18 9.46 -20.57
N ARG A 242 0.31 9.82 -19.62
CA ARG A 242 -0.88 10.63 -19.90
C ARG A 242 -0.50 12.02 -20.41
N LEU A 243 0.48 12.67 -19.78
CA LEU A 243 0.96 13.98 -20.19
C LEU A 243 1.51 13.95 -21.63
N GLN A 244 2.29 12.93 -21.98
CA GLN A 244 2.83 12.76 -23.34
C GLN A 244 1.72 12.61 -24.38
N THR A 245 0.62 11.90 -24.07
CA THR A 245 -0.53 11.79 -25.00
C THR A 245 -1.34 13.07 -25.16
N THR A 246 -1.25 13.98 -24.19
CA THR A 246 -2.00 15.24 -24.20
C THR A 246 -1.24 16.33 -24.99
N ILE A 247 0.09 16.28 -25.00
CA ILE A 247 0.94 17.25 -25.70
C ILE A 247 1.18 16.78 -27.14
N GLY A 248 0.76 17.58 -28.12
CA GLY A 248 1.04 17.31 -29.53
C GLY A 248 2.55 17.32 -29.84
N ASN A 249 3.03 16.35 -30.62
CA ASN A 249 4.44 16.17 -30.95
C ASN A 249 5.39 16.06 -29.74
N CYS A 250 4.90 15.54 -28.60
CA CYS A 250 5.71 15.40 -27.39
C CYS A 250 6.74 14.27 -27.55
N PRO A 251 8.04 14.52 -27.28
CA PRO A 251 9.03 13.45 -27.18
C PRO A 251 8.71 12.53 -25.99
N VAL A 252 9.37 11.37 -25.93
CA VAL A 252 9.21 10.44 -24.81
C VAL A 252 9.61 11.12 -23.51
N LEU A 253 8.67 11.17 -22.55
CA LEU A 253 8.90 11.80 -21.24
C LEU A 253 9.39 10.81 -20.19
N SER A 254 9.16 9.52 -20.40
CA SER A 254 9.57 8.46 -19.47
C SER A 254 11.03 8.06 -19.70
N GLU A 255 11.95 8.74 -19.00
CA GLU A 255 13.39 8.46 -18.98
C GLU A 255 13.84 8.15 -17.54
N LYS A 256 14.94 7.38 -17.38
CA LYS A 256 15.52 7.14 -16.04
C LYS A 256 15.95 8.47 -15.41
N GLY A 257 15.65 8.68 -14.13
CA GLY A 257 16.00 9.90 -13.39
C GLY A 257 15.04 11.08 -13.57
N ARG A 258 14.28 11.11 -14.68
CA ARG A 258 13.36 12.20 -15.01
C ARG A 258 12.06 12.12 -14.20
N HIS A 259 11.78 13.15 -13.42
CA HIS A 259 10.52 13.29 -12.68
C HIS A 259 9.88 14.66 -12.92
N PHE A 260 8.56 14.68 -12.99
CA PHE A 260 7.79 15.91 -13.10
C PHE A 260 7.91 16.72 -11.81
N ILE A 261 8.15 18.01 -11.93
CA ILE A 261 8.28 18.93 -10.80
C ILE A 261 6.99 19.73 -10.64
N CYS A 262 6.60 20.48 -11.68
CA CYS A 262 5.43 21.33 -11.67
C CYS A 262 4.96 21.65 -13.10
N SER A 263 3.72 22.12 -13.21
CA SER A 263 3.23 22.75 -14.43
C SER A 263 2.73 24.14 -14.10
N GLU A 264 3.06 25.09 -14.98
CA GLU A 264 2.82 26.52 -14.75
C GLU A 264 2.35 27.18 -16.05
N ASP A 265 1.39 28.09 -15.91
CA ASP A 265 0.90 28.94 -17.00
C ASP A 265 1.79 30.19 -17.12
N PHE A 266 2.28 30.46 -18.33
CA PHE A 266 3.13 31.63 -18.58
C PHE A 266 2.66 32.40 -19.81
N ALA A 267 2.88 33.72 -19.77
CA ALA A 267 2.85 34.55 -20.97
C ALA A 267 4.30 34.79 -21.43
N LEU A 268 4.68 34.19 -22.55
CA LEU A 268 5.95 34.47 -23.20
C LEU A 268 5.84 35.81 -23.93
N LEU A 269 6.61 36.79 -23.48
CA LEU A 269 6.77 38.08 -24.15
C LEU A 269 7.95 37.99 -25.12
N SER A 270 7.68 37.95 -26.42
CA SER A 270 8.73 37.99 -27.43
C SER A 270 9.10 39.44 -27.76
N SER A 271 10.40 39.75 -27.76
CA SER A 271 10.89 41.06 -28.21
C SER A 271 10.67 41.19 -29.72
N PRO A 272 10.07 42.28 -30.22
CA PRO A 272 9.79 42.41 -31.65
C PRO A 272 11.08 42.59 -32.45
N THR A 273 11.32 41.71 -33.42
CA THR A 273 12.48 41.78 -34.34
C THR A 273 12.39 42.98 -35.30
N THR A 274 11.18 43.45 -35.59
CA THR A 274 10.91 44.66 -36.36
C THR A 274 9.51 45.20 -36.01
N GLY A 275 9.43 46.28 -35.21
CA GLY A 275 8.17 46.94 -34.81
C GLY A 275 8.07 47.21 -33.31
N LYS A 276 7.21 48.14 -32.88
CA LYS A 276 7.10 48.61 -31.48
C LYS A 276 6.10 47.85 -30.60
N GLN A 277 5.55 46.70 -31.04
CA GLN A 277 4.53 45.96 -30.28
C GLN A 277 5.03 44.60 -29.80
N VAL A 278 5.01 44.41 -28.48
CA VAL A 278 5.21 43.12 -27.81
C VAL A 278 3.88 42.36 -27.86
N LYS A 279 3.85 41.17 -28.48
CA LYS A 279 2.66 40.31 -28.51
C LYS A 279 2.83 39.19 -27.46
N PRO A 280 1.99 39.13 -26.42
CA PRO A 280 2.04 38.05 -25.45
C PRO A 280 1.57 36.74 -26.09
N GLU A 281 2.34 35.67 -25.89
CA GLU A 281 1.98 34.31 -26.28
C GLU A 281 1.76 33.49 -25.01
N TYR A 282 0.52 33.05 -24.76
CA TYR A 282 0.21 32.18 -23.63
C TYR A 282 0.74 30.77 -23.90
N ARG A 283 1.53 30.25 -22.95
CA ARG A 283 2.16 28.94 -23.03
C ARG A 283 1.94 28.16 -21.74
N TYR A 284 1.72 26.86 -21.89
CA TYR A 284 1.67 25.89 -20.81
C TYR A 284 3.03 25.18 -20.72
N CYS A 285 3.74 25.34 -19.59
CA CYS A 285 5.07 24.77 -19.42
C CYS A 285 5.07 23.67 -18.36
N ASN A 286 5.59 22.50 -18.72
CA ASN A 286 5.81 21.38 -17.80
C ASN A 286 7.30 21.30 -17.46
N ARG A 287 7.64 21.45 -16.17
CA ARG A 287 9.03 21.39 -15.69
C ARG A 287 9.35 19.97 -15.23
N PHE A 288 10.48 19.45 -15.69
CA PHE A 288 11.03 18.16 -15.28
C PHE A 288 12.39 18.36 -14.63
N SER A 289 12.78 17.43 -13.76
CA SER A 289 14.14 17.38 -13.24
C SER A 289 15.12 16.99 -14.35
N SER A 290 16.29 17.62 -14.33
CA SER A 290 17.44 17.23 -15.14
C SER A 290 18.44 16.51 -14.25
N GLU A 291 18.63 15.20 -14.45
CA GLU A 291 19.92 14.61 -14.13
C GLU A 291 20.88 15.04 -15.22
N SER A 292 21.78 15.98 -14.88
CA SER A 292 22.94 16.26 -15.71
C SER A 292 23.78 14.99 -15.73
N SER A 293 23.60 14.19 -16.77
CA SER A 293 24.55 13.13 -17.11
C SER A 293 25.90 13.81 -17.35
N THR A 294 26.79 13.72 -16.37
CA THR A 294 28.22 13.99 -16.53
C THR A 294 28.93 12.65 -16.66
#